data_AF-A0A5C5W5M5-F1
#
_entry.id   AF-A0A5C5W5M5-F1
#
_cell.length_a   1.000
_cell.length_b   1.000
_cell.length_c   1.000
_cell.angle_alpha   90.00
_cell.angle_beta   90.00
_cell.angle_gamma   90.00
#
_symmetry.space_group_name_H-M   'P 1'
#
loop_
_entity.id
_entity.type
_entity.pdbx_description
1 polymer ?
#
loop_
_entity_poly.entity_id
_entity_poly.type
_entity_poly.pdbx_seq_one_letter_code
_entity_poly.pdbx_strand_id
1 'polypeptide(L)'
;MCSSTQAIADGSRCLRDSGQTIEVCLRWDGLGDPVPDQDFRMSFADPSNPAIELITGANWIVSSEQVVSGQPTGQPANIGSLTINPTPPSAEIFGVTIVRPTQQGDQPGAANVGTINLDATSWTGHSSNGSGSHITGDLTGPLTIKSDGNGDGGELWLTIDRDVSGRVALVARSGKRASRVGNDACATAL
;
A
#
# COMPACT_ATOMS: atom_id res chain seq x y z
N MET A 1 8.43 -20.90 31.54
CA MET A 1 8.34 -19.48 31.94
C MET A 1 7.55 -18.78 30.86
N CYS A 2 6.31 -18.37 31.17
CA CYS A 2 5.49 -17.61 30.23
C CYS A 2 6.07 -16.20 30.18
N SER A 3 6.77 -15.87 29.10
CA SER A 3 7.16 -14.49 28.82
C SER A 3 5.88 -13.74 28.45
N SER A 4 5.40 -12.89 29.35
CA SER A 4 4.32 -11.96 29.04
C SER A 4 4.90 -10.90 28.10
N THR A 5 4.67 -11.07 26.80
CA THR A 5 5.00 -10.05 25.80
C THR A 5 4.17 -8.81 26.12
N GLN A 6 4.85 -7.75 26.49
CA GLN A 6 4.29 -6.43 26.73
C GLN A 6 3.67 -5.97 25.40
N ALA A 7 2.37 -5.65 25.40
CA ALA A 7 1.71 -5.09 24.23
C ALA A 7 2.36 -3.74 23.89
N ILE A 8 3.13 -3.69 22.81
CA ILE A 8 3.51 -2.44 22.18
C ILE A 8 2.38 -2.17 21.19
N ALA A 9 1.54 -1.18 21.50
CA ALA A 9 0.73 -0.55 20.46
C ALA A 9 1.73 0.07 19.48
N ASP A 10 1.71 -0.41 18.24
CA ASP A 10 2.65 -0.14 17.13
C ASP A 10 3.69 -1.25 16.94
N GLY A 11 3.59 -1.91 15.78
CA GLY A 11 4.44 -3.04 15.41
C GLY A 11 4.89 -2.97 13.96
N SER A 12 5.87 -3.81 13.62
CA SER A 12 6.31 -4.01 12.25
C SER A 12 6.61 -5.47 12.00
N ARG A 13 6.38 -5.90 10.76
CA ARG A 13 6.74 -7.22 10.29
C ARG A 13 7.33 -7.12 8.89
N CYS A 14 8.56 -7.60 8.78
CA CYS A 14 9.27 -7.68 7.52
C CYS A 14 9.42 -9.14 7.10
N LEU A 15 9.14 -9.43 5.83
CA LEU A 15 9.37 -10.73 5.20
C LEU A 15 10.33 -10.55 4.03
N ARG A 16 11.16 -11.56 3.81
CA ARG A 16 12.11 -11.61 2.70
C ARG A 16 11.73 -12.70 1.72
N ASP A 17 12.06 -12.47 0.46
CA ASP A 17 12.05 -13.52 -0.54
C ASP A 17 13.09 -14.62 -0.21
N SER A 18 12.95 -15.80 -0.82
CA SER A 18 13.89 -16.91 -0.60
C SER A 18 15.31 -16.60 -1.06
N GLY A 19 15.47 -15.69 -2.03
CA GLY A 19 16.77 -15.21 -2.50
C GLY A 19 17.39 -14.14 -1.61
N GLN A 20 16.64 -13.61 -0.62
CA GLN A 20 17.03 -12.49 0.24
C GLN A 20 17.55 -11.29 -0.56
N THR A 21 16.89 -11.01 -1.68
CA THR A 21 17.16 -9.87 -2.56
C THR A 21 16.20 -8.72 -2.29
N ILE A 22 15.03 -9.00 -1.71
CA ILE A 22 14.00 -8.02 -1.38
C ILE A 22 13.42 -8.31 0.00
N GLU A 23 13.13 -7.24 0.74
CA GLU A 23 12.38 -7.25 1.98
C GLU A 23 11.12 -6.40 1.79
N VAL A 24 9.98 -6.91 2.24
CA VAL A 24 8.72 -6.16 2.33
C VAL A 24 8.37 -6.01 3.79
N CYS A 25 8.12 -4.79 4.22
CA CYS A 25 7.73 -4.47 5.58
C CYS A 25 6.32 -3.91 5.63
N LEU A 26 5.53 -4.44 6.57
CA LEU A 26 4.26 -3.88 7.01
C LEU A 26 4.43 -3.30 8.41
N ARG A 27 3.92 -2.09 8.64
CA ARG A 27 3.76 -1.53 9.98
C ARG A 27 2.29 -1.16 10.18
N TRP A 28 1.86 -1.22 11.43
CA TRP A 28 0.49 -0.93 11.83
C TRP A 28 0.50 -0.12 13.13
N ASP A 29 -0.55 0.68 13.32
CA ASP A 29 -0.80 1.40 14.58
C ASP A 29 -2.00 0.82 15.33
N GLY A 30 -1.94 0.87 16.65
CA GLY A 30 -3.16 0.86 17.50
C GLY A 30 -4.04 -0.40 17.58
N LEU A 31 -3.72 -1.51 16.93
CA LEU A 31 -4.45 -2.79 17.06
C LEU A 31 -3.44 -3.92 17.35
N GLY A 32 -3.90 -4.99 18.01
CA GLY A 32 -3.03 -6.11 18.40
C GLY A 32 -2.23 -6.67 17.21
N ASP A 33 -1.17 -7.43 17.50
CA ASP A 33 -0.28 -7.97 16.47
C ASP A 33 -1.07 -8.70 15.38
N PRO A 34 -1.00 -8.24 14.10
CA PRO A 34 -1.71 -8.85 13.02
C PRO A 34 -1.13 -10.24 12.73
N VAL A 35 -2.04 -11.16 12.46
CA VAL A 35 -1.79 -12.57 12.19
C VAL A 35 -1.61 -12.76 10.68
N PRO A 36 -0.48 -13.31 10.21
CA PRO A 36 -0.30 -13.66 8.81
C PRO A 36 -1.40 -14.60 8.31
N ASP A 37 -1.72 -14.47 7.03
CA ASP A 37 -2.74 -15.24 6.31
C ASP A 37 -4.19 -14.99 6.78
N GLN A 38 -4.36 -14.28 7.89
CA GLN A 38 -5.64 -13.82 8.44
C GLN A 38 -5.84 -12.32 8.25
N ASP A 39 -4.86 -11.50 8.66
CA ASP A 39 -4.95 -10.04 8.65
C ASP A 39 -4.22 -9.42 7.46
N PHE A 40 -3.17 -10.10 6.97
CA PHE A 40 -2.46 -9.73 5.75
C PHE A 40 -1.80 -10.95 5.11
N ARG A 41 -1.47 -10.83 3.82
CA ARG A 41 -0.61 -11.78 3.09
C ARG A 41 0.44 -11.05 2.29
N MET A 42 1.61 -11.67 2.22
CA MET A 42 2.69 -11.27 1.31
C MET A 42 3.11 -12.48 0.49
N SER A 43 3.18 -12.30 -0.82
CA SER A 43 3.61 -13.34 -1.75
C SER A 43 4.83 -12.88 -2.53
N PHE A 44 5.85 -13.72 -2.53
CA PHE A 44 7.08 -13.56 -3.32
C PHE A 44 7.11 -14.55 -4.49
N ALA A 45 5.94 -14.94 -5.02
CA ALA A 45 5.85 -15.82 -6.19
C ALA A 45 6.60 -15.23 -7.40
N ASP A 46 6.55 -13.90 -7.55
CA ASP A 46 7.54 -13.13 -8.30
C ASP A 46 8.37 -12.31 -7.29
N PRO A 47 9.61 -12.73 -6.97
CA PRO A 47 10.45 -12.02 -6.01
C PRO A 47 10.72 -10.57 -6.42
N SER A 48 10.76 -10.27 -7.72
CA SER A 48 11.03 -8.92 -8.24
C SER A 48 9.82 -8.00 -8.15
N ASN A 49 8.62 -8.55 -7.95
CA ASN A 49 7.35 -7.82 -7.89
C ASN A 49 6.43 -8.46 -6.83
N PRO A 50 6.78 -8.39 -5.53
CA PRO A 50 6.01 -9.01 -4.47
C PRO A 50 4.58 -8.47 -4.40
N ALA A 51 3.63 -9.34 -4.06
CA ALA A 51 2.22 -8.99 -3.89
C ALA A 51 1.86 -8.88 -2.41
N ILE A 52 1.07 -7.86 -2.08
CA ILE A 52 0.63 -7.54 -0.72
C ILE A 52 -0.90 -7.48 -0.73
N GLU A 53 -1.52 -8.25 0.17
CA GLU A 53 -2.96 -8.28 0.40
C GLU A 53 -3.23 -7.91 1.86
N LEU A 54 -4.06 -6.89 2.09
CA LEU A 54 -4.48 -6.43 3.41
C LEU A 54 -5.93 -6.89 3.64
N ILE A 55 -6.17 -7.64 4.72
CA ILE A 55 -7.45 -8.32 4.99
C ILE A 55 -8.18 -7.67 6.16
N THR A 56 -7.49 -7.29 7.24
CA THR A 56 -8.10 -6.60 8.40
C THR A 56 -7.21 -5.46 8.86
N GLY A 57 -7.70 -4.61 9.77
CA GLY A 57 -6.90 -3.57 10.41
C GLY A 57 -7.00 -2.21 9.73
N ALA A 58 -6.34 -1.23 10.34
CA ALA A 58 -6.35 0.16 9.94
C ALA A 58 -4.91 0.69 9.78
N ASN A 59 -4.74 1.69 8.91
CA ASN A 59 -3.51 2.48 8.74
C ASN A 59 -2.22 1.66 8.53
N TRP A 60 -2.20 0.86 7.48
CA TRP A 60 -1.04 0.09 7.08
C TRP A 60 0.05 0.98 6.48
N ILE A 61 1.26 0.93 7.03
CA ILE A 61 2.45 1.49 6.39
C ILE A 61 3.15 0.35 5.65
N VAL A 62 3.38 0.54 4.36
CA VAL A 62 3.94 -0.48 3.46
C VAL A 62 5.22 0.04 2.83
N SER A 63 6.28 -0.76 2.89
CA SER A 63 7.51 -0.52 2.13
C SER A 63 8.07 -1.80 1.52
N SER A 64 8.83 -1.64 0.43
CA SER A 64 9.66 -2.69 -0.16
C SER A 64 11.06 -2.15 -0.39
N GLU A 65 12.07 -2.93 -0.01
CA GLU A 65 13.48 -2.53 -0.04
C GLU A 65 14.36 -3.62 -0.64
N GLN A 66 15.41 -3.20 -1.36
CA GLN A 66 16.45 -4.12 -1.80
C GLN A 66 17.30 -4.59 -0.62
N VAL A 67 17.64 -5.87 -0.63
CA VAL A 67 18.51 -6.52 0.34
C VAL A 67 19.78 -6.96 -0.37
N VAL A 68 20.93 -6.62 0.21
CA VAL A 68 22.25 -7.04 -0.27
C VAL A 68 23.01 -7.62 0.90
N SER A 69 23.58 -8.81 0.74
CA SER A 69 24.30 -9.53 1.80
C SER A 69 23.48 -9.68 3.10
N GLY A 70 22.16 -9.89 2.96
CA GLY A 70 21.24 -10.07 4.07
C GLY A 70 20.89 -8.79 4.84
N GLN A 71 21.25 -7.60 4.34
CA GLN A 71 20.92 -6.32 4.96
C GLN A 71 20.09 -5.43 4.02
N PRO A 72 19.04 -4.75 4.51
CA PRO A 72 18.34 -3.72 3.76
C PRO A 72 19.30 -2.60 3.35
N THR A 73 19.18 -2.15 2.11
CA THR A 73 20.07 -1.13 1.54
C THR A 73 19.54 0.30 1.68
N GLY A 74 18.27 0.46 2.08
CA GLY A 74 17.58 1.74 1.97
C GLY A 74 17.28 2.15 0.51
N GLN A 75 17.46 1.25 -0.46
CA GLN A 75 16.98 1.47 -1.82
C GLN A 75 15.59 0.84 -1.95
N PRO A 76 14.58 1.60 -2.42
CA PRO A 76 13.25 1.03 -2.61
C PRO A 76 13.28 -0.07 -3.67
N ALA A 77 12.47 -1.10 -3.47
CA ALA A 77 12.23 -2.18 -4.43
C ALA A 77 10.78 -2.12 -4.94
N ASN A 78 10.45 -2.91 -5.96
CA ASN A 78 9.11 -2.87 -6.55
C ASN A 78 8.07 -3.51 -5.62
N ILE A 79 6.82 -3.09 -5.78
CA ILE A 79 5.63 -3.82 -5.30
C ILE A 79 4.84 -4.23 -6.54
N GLY A 80 4.62 -5.53 -6.75
CA GLY A 80 3.83 -6.02 -7.88
C GLY A 80 2.36 -5.65 -7.78
N SER A 81 1.78 -5.83 -6.59
CA SER A 81 0.40 -5.42 -6.33
C SER A 81 0.18 -5.11 -4.86
N LEU A 82 -0.61 -4.07 -4.59
CA LEU A 82 -1.14 -3.75 -3.27
C LEU A 82 -2.66 -3.80 -3.33
N THR A 83 -3.26 -4.76 -2.62
CA THR A 83 -4.71 -5.00 -2.66
C THR A 83 -5.31 -4.98 -1.26
N ILE A 84 -6.49 -4.39 -1.12
CA ILE A 84 -7.34 -4.53 0.06
C ILE A 84 -8.42 -5.58 -0.24
N ASN A 85 -8.51 -6.63 0.59
CA ASN A 85 -9.49 -7.72 0.46
C ASN A 85 -10.08 -8.15 1.82
N PRO A 86 -10.91 -7.31 2.45
CA PRO A 86 -11.58 -7.60 3.71
C PRO A 86 -12.45 -8.84 3.66
N THR A 87 -12.11 -9.80 4.51
CA THR A 87 -12.87 -11.04 4.71
C THR A 87 -12.93 -11.36 6.21
N PRO A 88 -14.13 -11.34 6.85
CA PRO A 88 -15.45 -11.00 6.30
C PRO A 88 -15.57 -9.50 5.94
N PRO A 89 -16.64 -9.10 5.22
CA PRO A 89 -16.94 -7.69 5.00
C PRO A 89 -16.95 -6.91 6.32
N SER A 90 -16.10 -5.91 6.43
CA SER A 90 -15.97 -5.05 7.62
C SER A 90 -16.53 -3.64 7.36
N ALA A 91 -16.89 -2.90 8.41
CA ALA A 91 -17.12 -1.46 8.34
C ALA A 91 -15.83 -0.66 8.61
N GLU A 92 -14.70 -1.33 8.82
CA GLU A 92 -13.39 -0.72 9.05
C GLU A 92 -12.96 0.15 7.87
N ILE A 93 -12.17 1.17 8.19
CA ILE A 93 -11.51 2.07 7.26
C ILE A 93 -10.09 1.55 7.07
N PHE A 94 -9.70 1.30 5.83
CA PHE A 94 -8.33 0.90 5.52
C PHE A 94 -7.58 2.11 4.98
N GLY A 95 -6.70 2.67 5.81
CA GLY A 95 -5.65 3.57 5.35
C GLY A 95 -4.42 2.77 4.94
N VAL A 96 -3.81 3.13 3.80
CA VAL A 96 -2.53 2.55 3.38
C VAL A 96 -1.56 3.64 2.99
N THR A 97 -0.38 3.68 3.61
CA THR A 97 0.69 4.62 3.28
C THR A 97 1.88 3.87 2.69
N ILE A 98 2.27 4.18 1.45
CA ILE A 98 3.43 3.57 0.77
C ILE A 98 4.66 4.41 1.07
N VAL A 99 5.33 4.11 2.18
CA VAL A 99 6.45 4.90 2.68
C VAL A 99 7.39 4.02 3.48
N ARG A 100 8.68 4.36 3.46
CA ARG A 100 9.69 3.82 4.35
C ARG A 100 10.04 4.88 5.40
N PRO A 101 9.56 4.74 6.65
CA PRO A 101 9.92 5.69 7.70
C PRO A 101 11.37 5.47 8.12
N THR A 102 12.17 6.53 8.12
CA THR A 102 13.57 6.51 8.57
C THR A 102 13.81 7.56 9.65
N GLN A 103 14.97 7.55 10.30
CA GLN A 103 15.35 8.60 11.25
C GLN A 103 15.48 9.99 10.61
N GLN A 104 15.66 10.05 9.29
CA GLN A 104 15.75 11.29 8.52
C GLN A 104 14.39 11.76 7.99
N GLY A 105 13.31 11.08 8.39
CA GLY A 105 11.96 11.27 7.89
C GLY A 105 11.55 10.20 6.91
N ASP A 106 10.35 10.40 6.38
CA ASP A 106 9.71 9.50 5.44
C ASP A 106 10.44 9.50 4.09
N GLN A 107 10.73 8.31 3.60
CA GLN A 107 11.37 8.06 2.31
C GLN A 107 10.43 7.25 1.41
N PRO A 108 10.62 7.28 0.08
CA PRO A 108 9.79 6.51 -0.83
C PRO A 108 9.70 5.04 -0.43
N GLY A 109 8.46 4.51 -0.41
CA GLY A 109 8.18 3.14 0.03
C GLY A 109 8.38 2.09 -1.05
N ALA A 110 8.38 2.48 -2.33
CA ALA A 110 8.52 1.55 -3.45
C ALA A 110 9.20 2.19 -4.66
N ALA A 111 9.91 1.37 -5.43
CA ALA A 111 10.55 1.76 -6.67
C ALA A 111 9.53 1.88 -7.79
N ASN A 112 8.76 0.83 -8.05
CA ASN A 112 7.61 0.85 -8.93
C ASN A 112 6.45 0.15 -8.24
N VAL A 113 5.22 0.49 -8.64
CA VAL A 113 4.03 -0.26 -8.22
C VAL A 113 3.29 -0.78 -9.44
N GLY A 114 3.09 -2.09 -9.49
CA GLY A 114 2.38 -2.72 -10.60
C GLY A 114 0.89 -2.45 -10.56
N THR A 115 0.21 -2.57 -9.42
CA THR A 115 -1.22 -2.29 -9.29
C THR A 115 -1.55 -1.87 -7.87
N ILE A 116 -2.49 -0.93 -7.73
CA ILE A 116 -3.06 -0.55 -6.45
C ILE A 116 -4.57 -0.76 -6.54
N ASN A 117 -5.08 -1.73 -5.80
CA ASN A 117 -6.51 -1.99 -5.69
C ASN A 117 -7.00 -1.73 -4.28
N LEU A 118 -7.57 -0.55 -4.08
CA LEU A 118 -8.24 -0.14 -2.85
C LEU A 118 -9.78 -0.23 -3.06
N ASP A 119 -10.23 -1.35 -3.62
CA ASP A 119 -11.65 -1.65 -3.84
C ASP A 119 -11.88 -3.15 -3.63
N ALA A 120 -12.49 -3.49 -2.49
CA ALA A 120 -13.10 -4.79 -2.31
C ALA A 120 -14.59 -4.73 -2.62
N THR A 121 -15.02 -5.57 -3.57
CA THR A 121 -16.36 -5.50 -4.18
C THR A 121 -17.50 -5.69 -3.18
N SER A 122 -17.26 -6.40 -2.07
CA SER A 122 -18.25 -6.76 -1.05
C SER A 122 -18.08 -6.03 0.28
N TRP A 123 -17.29 -4.97 0.33
CA TRP A 123 -16.96 -4.23 1.54
C TRP A 123 -17.77 -2.94 1.69
N THR A 124 -18.11 -2.60 2.93
CA THR A 124 -18.96 -1.45 3.29
C THR A 124 -18.21 -0.27 3.90
N GLY A 125 -16.92 -0.42 4.23
CA GLY A 125 -16.06 0.71 4.62
C GLY A 125 -15.48 1.44 3.41
N HIS A 126 -14.61 2.41 3.67
CA HIS A 126 -13.87 3.14 2.63
C HIS A 126 -12.37 2.91 2.74
N SER A 127 -11.70 3.00 1.60
CA SER A 127 -10.25 2.92 1.51
C SER A 127 -9.63 4.30 1.36
N SER A 128 -8.47 4.51 1.94
CA SER A 128 -7.65 5.68 1.66
C SER A 128 -6.21 5.29 1.35
N ASN A 129 -5.60 6.03 0.44
CA ASN A 129 -4.15 6.11 0.36
C ASN A 129 -3.71 7.29 1.23
N GLY A 130 -2.90 7.01 2.24
CA GLY A 130 -2.53 7.94 3.28
C GLY A 130 -1.64 9.08 2.78
N SER A 131 -1.67 10.20 3.50
CA SER A 131 -0.75 11.31 3.26
C SER A 131 0.70 10.85 3.41
N GLY A 132 1.57 11.27 2.48
CA GLY A 132 2.98 10.91 2.47
C GLY A 132 3.34 9.67 1.64
N SER A 133 2.35 8.99 1.05
CA SER A 133 2.62 7.89 0.11
C SER A 133 3.44 8.35 -1.09
N HIS A 134 4.50 7.60 -1.40
CA HIS A 134 5.45 7.97 -2.44
C HIS A 134 6.10 6.76 -3.12
N ILE A 135 6.06 6.77 -4.46
CA ILE A 135 6.72 5.83 -5.36
C ILE A 135 7.76 6.61 -6.19
N THR A 136 9.03 6.16 -6.22
CA THR A 136 10.12 6.82 -6.97
C THR A 136 10.09 6.57 -8.49
N GLY A 137 9.28 5.61 -8.92
CA GLY A 137 9.18 5.15 -10.29
C GLY A 137 7.74 5.12 -10.76
N ASP A 138 7.41 4.14 -11.60
CA ASP A 138 6.17 4.11 -12.35
C ASP A 138 5.05 3.40 -11.60
N LEU A 139 3.81 3.84 -11.87
CA LEU A 139 2.59 3.06 -11.64
C LEU A 139 2.13 2.48 -12.98
N THR A 140 2.38 1.18 -13.18
CA THR A 140 2.30 0.57 -14.53
C THR A 140 0.96 -0.10 -14.82
N GLY A 141 0.22 -0.49 -13.80
CA GLY A 141 -1.10 -1.10 -13.91
C GLY A 141 -2.17 -0.30 -13.19
N PRO A 142 -3.36 -0.88 -12.94
CA PRO A 142 -4.50 -0.10 -12.49
C PRO A 142 -4.33 0.52 -11.10
N LEU A 143 -4.89 1.72 -10.95
CA LEU A 143 -5.24 2.29 -9.64
C LEU A 143 -6.76 2.32 -9.53
N THR A 144 -7.30 1.54 -8.60
CA THR A 144 -8.74 1.46 -8.34
C THR A 144 -9.04 1.91 -6.92
N ILE A 145 -9.98 2.85 -6.80
CA ILE A 145 -10.43 3.41 -5.53
C ILE A 145 -11.95 3.54 -5.59
N LYS A 146 -12.63 3.13 -4.51
CA LYS A 146 -14.09 3.09 -4.47
C LYS A 146 -14.66 3.73 -3.20
N SER A 147 -15.81 4.37 -3.37
CA SER A 147 -16.64 4.88 -2.27
C SER A 147 -17.35 3.76 -1.50
N ASP A 148 -17.56 3.97 -0.21
CA ASP A 148 -18.30 3.06 0.68
C ASP A 148 -19.80 2.98 0.36
N GLY A 149 -20.53 2.22 1.20
CA GLY A 149 -21.97 2.05 1.07
C GLY A 149 -22.81 3.31 1.28
N ASN A 150 -22.26 4.33 1.94
CA ASN A 150 -22.91 5.61 2.24
C ASN A 150 -22.63 6.68 1.18
N GLY A 151 -21.75 6.38 0.22
CA GLY A 151 -21.31 7.34 -0.80
C GLY A 151 -20.18 8.24 -0.32
N ASP A 152 -19.59 7.96 0.84
CA ASP A 152 -18.32 8.54 1.25
C ASP A 152 -17.21 7.88 0.41
N GLY A 153 -16.33 8.71 -0.16
CA GLY A 153 -15.36 8.28 -1.16
C GLY A 153 -14.23 7.45 -0.58
N GLY A 154 -13.54 6.71 -1.46
CA GLY A 154 -12.17 6.37 -1.18
C GLY A 154 -11.27 7.58 -1.42
N GLU A 155 -10.26 7.74 -0.59
CA GLU A 155 -9.35 8.89 -0.58
C GLU A 155 -8.00 8.54 -1.25
N LEU A 156 -7.40 9.45 -2.03
CA LEU A 156 -6.07 9.28 -2.65
C LEU A 156 -5.14 10.46 -2.45
N TRP A 157 -4.09 10.26 -1.65
CA TRP A 157 -2.96 11.15 -1.52
C TRP A 157 -1.72 10.32 -1.89
N LEU A 158 -1.10 10.57 -3.05
CA LEU A 158 0.02 9.77 -3.55
C LEU A 158 0.91 10.61 -4.49
N THR A 159 2.22 10.55 -4.27
CA THR A 159 3.22 11.06 -5.20
C THR A 159 3.81 9.92 -6.03
N ILE A 160 3.91 10.13 -7.34
CA ILE A 160 4.55 9.22 -8.29
C ILE A 160 5.57 10.07 -9.03
N ASP A 161 6.86 9.77 -8.85
CA ASP A 161 7.94 10.60 -9.42
C ASP A 161 8.09 10.42 -10.94
N ARG A 162 7.50 9.37 -11.49
CA ARG A 162 7.59 9.02 -12.92
C ARG A 162 6.21 8.76 -13.53
N ASP A 163 6.12 7.85 -14.49
CA ASP A 163 4.96 7.74 -15.36
C ASP A 163 3.81 6.94 -14.71
N VAL A 164 2.59 7.36 -15.02
CA VAL A 164 1.38 6.55 -14.82
C VAL A 164 0.94 6.02 -16.18
N SER A 165 1.38 4.80 -16.52
CA SER A 165 1.09 4.16 -17.80
C SER A 165 -0.10 3.20 -17.75
N GLY A 166 -0.57 2.88 -16.54
CA GLY A 166 -1.75 2.06 -16.28
C GLY A 166 -3.08 2.82 -16.42
N ARG A 167 -4.19 2.07 -16.29
CA ARG A 167 -5.53 2.67 -16.25
C ARG A 167 -5.85 3.17 -14.84
N VAL A 168 -6.18 4.45 -14.70
CA VAL A 168 -6.73 4.97 -13.43
C VAL A 168 -8.25 4.87 -13.47
N ALA A 169 -8.84 4.15 -12.53
CA ALA A 169 -10.27 3.98 -12.37
C ALA A 169 -10.73 4.59 -11.04
N LEU A 170 -11.46 5.70 -11.13
CA LEU A 170 -12.14 6.32 -9.99
C LEU A 170 -13.63 6.00 -10.09
N VAL A 171 -14.14 5.18 -9.18
CA VAL A 171 -15.55 4.76 -9.18
C VAL A 171 -16.27 5.42 -8.01
N ALA A 172 -17.02 6.48 -8.30
CA ALA A 172 -17.93 7.10 -7.35
C ALA A 172 -19.35 6.56 -7.57
N ARG A 173 -20.04 6.09 -6.51
CA ARG A 173 -21.48 5.82 -6.61
C ARG A 173 -22.22 7.14 -6.82
N SER A 174 -23.10 7.16 -7.83
CA SER A 174 -23.70 8.37 -8.40
C SER A 174 -24.39 9.25 -7.35
N GLY A 175 -23.87 10.46 -7.17
CA GLY A 175 -24.44 11.52 -6.34
C GLY A 175 -23.57 12.77 -6.30
N LYS A 176 -22.24 12.61 -6.43
CA LYS A 176 -21.27 13.72 -6.52
C LYS A 176 -20.30 13.45 -7.68
N ARG A 177 -20.11 14.45 -8.53
CA ARG A 177 -19.36 14.36 -9.79
C ARG A 177 -17.89 14.05 -9.50
N ALA A 178 -17.34 13.00 -10.12
CA ALA A 178 -15.89 12.90 -10.30
C ALA A 178 -15.48 13.96 -11.33
N SER A 179 -14.69 14.97 -10.94
CA SER A 179 -14.02 15.83 -11.91
C SER A 179 -12.81 15.07 -12.44
N ARG A 180 -12.74 14.93 -13.76
CA ARG A 180 -11.58 14.38 -14.44
C ARG A 180 -10.43 15.37 -14.25
N VAL A 181 -9.37 15.00 -13.54
CA VAL A 181 -8.11 15.75 -13.57
C VAL A 181 -7.56 15.63 -14.99
N GLY A 182 -7.44 16.77 -15.67
CA GLY A 182 -6.79 16.86 -16.97
C GLY A 182 -5.29 16.64 -16.79
N ASN A 183 -4.67 15.89 -17.70
CA ASN A 183 -3.22 15.84 -17.83
C ASN A 183 -2.73 17.20 -18.34
N ASP A 184 -2.54 18.17 -17.46
CA ASP A 184 -1.63 19.29 -17.73
C ASP A 184 -0.20 18.79 -17.50
N ALA A 185 0.25 17.92 -18.41
CA ALA A 185 1.66 17.63 -18.57
C ALA A 185 2.33 18.90 -19.10
N CYS A 186 2.94 19.67 -18.20
CA CYS A 186 3.85 20.73 -18.58
C CYS A 186 5.11 20.07 -19.15
N ALA A 187 5.12 19.81 -20.45
CA ALA A 187 6.31 19.43 -21.18
C ALA A 187 7.20 20.68 -21.33
N THR A 188 8.18 20.86 -20.46
CA THR A 188 9.31 21.74 -20.75
C THR A 188 10.21 21.02 -21.75
N ALA A 189 10.07 21.38 -23.03
CA ALA A 189 11.03 21.03 -24.06
C ALA A 189 12.37 21.72 -23.77
N LEU A 190 13.47 20.97 -23.95
CA LEU A 190 14.83 21.50 -24.06
C LEU A 190 14.99 22.39 -25.29
#